data_AF-A0A7C9K8V5-F1
#
_entry.id   AF-A0A7C9K8V5-F1
#
_cell.length_a   1.000
_cell.length_b   1.000
_cell.length_c   1.000
_cell.angle_alpha   90.00
_cell.angle_beta   90.00
_cell.angle_gamma   90.00
#
_symmetry.space_group_name_H-M   'P 1'
#
loop_
_entity.id
_entity.type
_entity.pdbx_description
1 polymer ?
#
loop_
_entity_poly.entity_id
_entity_poly.type
_entity_poly.pdbx_seq_one_letter_code
_entity_poly.pdbx_strand_id
1 'polypeptide(L)'
;ANFISGNNIELSDDNGAIEIATSADLTADSLTINNGGPTLNDNGIDMNDNRITNVGEAVDGGDAINLDYFDANRTRYYSVNDGGAIGGNFDNDGATGLNAIASGVDATASGDGAVAMGFGASAPIRDSLALGSGSVVDRALAPDSGFIPAGSATIEFNTTDKELLGAISVGDNDSYRQITNVADGTEAQDAVTVRQLQGAVGSVVETGIKYYRANSEDPDAIAAGDDSLAIGPNTVTNGDNGIGMGNGAIVGQMAPGGTAIGNNAEVLLSDGIAFGTEARSEAQQGIALGAGATVSHDQSVALGSNSVTEEAVATTGITIAGDSYTFAGTTPDSTISIGSEGNERTLTNVAAGRVSETSTDAINGSQLFAS
;
A
#
# COMPACT_ATOMS: atom_id res chain seq x y z
N ALA A 1 -97.72 -44.24 26.61
CA ALA A 1 -97.87 -42.93 25.93
C ALA A 1 -97.05 -42.97 24.65
N ASN A 2 -97.41 -42.24 23.59
CA ASN A 2 -96.53 -42.10 22.42
C ASN A 2 -95.49 -41.03 22.75
N PHE A 3 -94.33 -41.44 23.27
CA PHE A 3 -93.21 -40.52 23.46
C PHE A 3 -92.65 -40.13 22.09
N ILE A 4 -92.34 -38.85 21.92
CA ILE A 4 -91.67 -38.33 20.72
C ILE A 4 -90.24 -37.97 21.15
N SER A 5 -89.26 -38.70 20.64
CA SER A 5 -87.84 -38.38 20.82
C SER A 5 -87.48 -37.09 20.07
N GLY A 6 -86.64 -36.25 20.68
CA GLY A 6 -86.02 -35.09 20.02
C GLY A 6 -84.67 -35.45 19.39
N ASN A 7 -83.96 -34.49 18.80
CA ASN A 7 -82.68 -34.75 18.14
C ASN A 7 -81.59 -35.29 19.09
N ASN A 8 -81.59 -34.85 20.36
CA ASN A 8 -80.54 -35.18 21.33
C ASN A 8 -81.02 -36.05 22.49
N ILE A 9 -82.33 -36.18 22.71
CA ILE A 9 -82.93 -36.97 23.80
C ILE A 9 -83.87 -38.02 23.21
N GLU A 10 -83.55 -39.28 23.47
CA GLU A 10 -84.35 -40.44 23.12
C GLU A 10 -85.19 -40.89 24.31
N LEU A 11 -86.46 -41.17 24.06
CA LEU A 11 -87.41 -41.66 25.06
C LEU A 11 -87.93 -43.04 24.65
N SER A 12 -87.61 -44.07 25.44
CA SER A 12 -88.06 -45.46 25.26
C SER A 12 -88.90 -45.93 26.46
N ASP A 13 -89.70 -46.96 26.24
CA ASP A 13 -90.41 -47.67 27.31
C ASP A 13 -89.55 -48.87 27.78
N ASP A 14 -89.23 -48.92 29.06
CA ASP A 14 -88.61 -50.08 29.71
C ASP A 14 -89.55 -50.63 30.78
N ASN A 15 -90.33 -51.64 30.40
CA ASN A 15 -91.26 -52.37 31.28
C ASN A 15 -92.20 -51.45 32.09
N GLY A 16 -92.65 -50.33 31.52
CA GLY A 16 -93.55 -49.36 32.15
C GLY A 16 -92.86 -48.17 32.82
N ALA A 17 -91.52 -48.10 32.80
CA ALA A 17 -90.74 -46.91 33.12
C ALA A 17 -90.35 -46.16 31.83
N ILE A 18 -90.15 -44.84 31.94
CA ILE A 18 -89.58 -44.05 30.85
C ILE A 18 -88.07 -44.16 30.96
N GLU A 19 -87.45 -44.74 29.96
CA GLU A 19 -86.01 -44.66 29.75
C GLU A 19 -85.70 -43.37 28.99
N ILE A 20 -84.73 -42.61 29.50
CA ILE A 20 -84.25 -41.37 28.89
C ILE A 20 -82.78 -41.57 28.54
N ALA A 21 -82.47 -41.57 27.25
CA ALA A 21 -81.13 -41.70 26.72
C ALA A 21 -80.72 -40.45 25.92
N THR A 22 -79.42 -40.20 25.81
CA THR A 22 -78.88 -39.18 24.91
C THR A 22 -78.51 -39.81 23.57
N SER A 23 -78.74 -39.08 22.47
CA SER A 23 -78.20 -39.45 21.16
C SER A 23 -76.67 -39.61 21.24
N ALA A 24 -76.12 -40.58 20.51
CA ALA A 24 -74.67 -40.77 20.40
C ALA A 24 -74.00 -39.57 19.71
N ASP A 25 -74.68 -38.99 18.72
CA ASP A 25 -74.27 -37.77 18.04
C ASP A 25 -75.15 -36.61 18.50
N LEU A 26 -74.56 -35.70 19.28
CA LEU A 26 -75.22 -34.49 19.77
C LEU A 26 -75.15 -33.40 18.70
N THR A 27 -76.30 -32.79 18.39
CA THR A 27 -76.39 -31.64 17.49
C THR A 27 -76.76 -30.38 18.29
N ALA A 28 -75.89 -29.37 18.27
CA ALA A 28 -76.13 -28.09 18.95
C ALA A 28 -75.49 -26.95 18.16
N ASP A 29 -76.15 -25.79 18.12
CA ASP A 29 -75.57 -24.57 17.53
C ASP A 29 -74.38 -24.08 18.36
N SER A 30 -74.43 -24.28 19.69
CA SER A 30 -73.28 -24.06 20.58
C SER A 30 -73.36 -24.88 21.87
N LEU A 31 -72.20 -25.10 22.49
CA LEU A 31 -72.06 -25.64 23.83
C LEU A 31 -71.22 -24.69 24.68
N THR A 32 -71.85 -24.02 25.64
CA THR A 32 -71.16 -23.18 26.63
C THR A 32 -71.02 -23.90 27.95
N ILE A 33 -69.79 -23.96 28.47
CA ILE A 33 -69.53 -24.42 29.82
C ILE A 33 -69.67 -23.24 30.78
N ASN A 34 -70.60 -23.33 31.73
CA ASN A 34 -70.91 -22.27 32.70
C ASN A 34 -69.69 -21.84 33.52
N ASN A 35 -69.81 -20.69 34.20
CA ASN A 35 -68.78 -20.10 35.07
C ASN A 35 -67.50 -19.70 34.30
N GLY A 36 -67.67 -19.19 33.07
CA GLY A 36 -66.56 -18.71 32.25
C GLY A 36 -65.71 -19.83 31.62
N GLY A 37 -66.28 -21.03 31.46
CA GLY A 37 -65.64 -22.12 30.75
C GLY A 37 -65.69 -21.93 29.22
N PRO A 38 -65.11 -22.88 28.47
CA PRO A 38 -65.07 -22.81 27.01
C PRO A 38 -66.45 -22.77 26.36
N THR A 39 -66.51 -22.18 25.16
CA THR A 39 -67.66 -22.24 24.26
C THR A 39 -67.26 -22.90 22.94
N LEU A 40 -68.04 -23.89 22.53
CA LEU A 40 -67.98 -24.52 21.22
C LEU A 40 -69.09 -23.94 20.35
N ASN A 41 -68.77 -23.35 19.20
CA ASN A 41 -69.77 -22.80 18.26
C ASN A 41 -69.28 -22.92 16.80
N ASP A 42 -70.02 -22.30 15.88
CA ASP A 42 -69.72 -22.26 14.45
C ASP A 42 -68.36 -21.61 14.09
N ASN A 43 -67.79 -20.82 15.00
CA ASN A 43 -66.46 -20.21 14.86
C ASN A 43 -65.33 -21.02 15.52
N GLY A 44 -65.64 -22.19 16.11
CA GLY A 44 -64.66 -23.09 16.71
C GLY A 44 -64.73 -23.18 18.23
N ILE A 45 -63.56 -23.27 18.87
CA ILE A 45 -63.42 -23.39 20.33
C ILE A 45 -62.91 -22.05 20.88
N ASP A 46 -63.75 -21.36 21.65
CA ASP A 46 -63.33 -20.22 22.46
C ASP A 46 -63.02 -20.72 23.87
N MET A 47 -61.76 -20.63 24.29
CA MET A 47 -61.34 -21.06 25.62
C MET A 47 -61.63 -20.02 26.71
N ASN A 48 -62.09 -18.80 26.38
CA ASN A 48 -62.36 -17.72 27.32
C ASN A 48 -61.18 -17.49 28.29
N ASP A 49 -59.96 -17.35 27.73
CA ASP A 49 -58.66 -17.23 28.41
C ASP A 49 -58.24 -18.42 29.29
N ASN A 50 -58.95 -19.55 29.24
CA ASN A 50 -58.55 -20.77 29.94
C ASN A 50 -57.48 -21.57 29.17
N ARG A 51 -56.76 -22.43 29.91
CA ARG A 51 -55.75 -23.32 29.34
C ARG A 51 -56.37 -24.58 28.76
N ILE A 52 -55.83 -25.05 27.65
CA ILE A 52 -56.01 -26.44 27.19
C ILE A 52 -54.91 -27.27 27.85
N THR A 53 -55.28 -28.26 28.65
CA THR A 53 -54.32 -29.16 29.32
C THR A 53 -54.23 -30.50 28.59
N ASN A 54 -53.09 -31.19 28.75
CA ASN A 54 -52.84 -32.50 28.14
C ASN A 54 -52.92 -32.51 26.60
N VAL A 55 -52.52 -31.41 25.95
CA VAL A 55 -52.29 -31.41 24.50
C VAL A 55 -51.08 -32.30 24.22
N GLY A 56 -51.32 -33.42 23.54
CA GLY A 56 -50.27 -34.36 23.13
C GLY A 56 -49.29 -33.74 22.14
N GLU A 57 -48.24 -34.48 21.77
CA GLU A 57 -47.35 -34.06 20.69
C GLU A 57 -48.13 -34.04 19.37
N ALA A 58 -47.90 -33.00 18.56
CA ALA A 58 -48.46 -32.91 17.21
C ALA A 58 -47.86 -34.01 16.33
N VAL A 59 -48.72 -34.72 15.60
CA VAL A 59 -48.35 -35.82 14.70
C VAL A 59 -48.69 -35.45 13.26
N ASP A 60 -49.88 -34.91 13.04
CA ASP A 60 -50.42 -34.62 11.71
C ASP A 60 -50.49 -33.11 11.43
N GLY A 61 -50.63 -32.77 10.15
CA GLY A 61 -50.84 -31.38 9.73
C GLY A 61 -52.17 -30.85 10.26
N GLY A 62 -52.12 -29.78 11.07
CA GLY A 62 -53.28 -29.14 11.68
C GLY A 62 -53.46 -29.42 13.18
N ASP A 63 -52.63 -30.32 13.75
CA ASP A 63 -52.61 -30.55 15.19
C ASP A 63 -52.20 -29.30 15.97
N ALA A 64 -52.75 -29.17 17.18
CA ALA A 64 -52.32 -28.13 18.11
C ALA A 64 -50.92 -28.43 18.66
N ILE A 65 -50.11 -27.38 18.83
CA ILE A 65 -48.75 -27.49 19.36
C ILE A 65 -48.74 -27.15 20.85
N ASN A 66 -48.07 -27.97 21.67
CA ASN A 66 -47.83 -27.68 23.08
C ASN A 66 -46.49 -26.94 23.29
N LEU A 67 -46.28 -26.39 24.49
CA LEU A 67 -45.08 -25.62 24.82
C LEU A 67 -43.80 -26.47 24.72
N ASP A 68 -43.84 -27.74 25.13
CA ASP A 68 -42.68 -28.63 25.09
C ASP A 68 -42.21 -28.86 23.65
N TYR A 69 -43.14 -29.07 22.73
CA TYR A 69 -42.84 -29.19 21.30
C TYR A 69 -42.28 -27.88 20.75
N PHE A 70 -42.86 -26.72 21.11
CA PHE A 70 -42.32 -25.43 20.71
C PHE A 70 -40.88 -25.25 21.22
N ASP A 71 -40.64 -25.42 22.52
CA ASP A 71 -39.32 -25.24 23.14
C ASP A 71 -38.28 -26.24 22.63
N ALA A 72 -38.70 -27.47 22.31
CA ALA A 72 -37.84 -28.45 21.67
C ALA A 72 -37.41 -28.03 20.26
N ASN A 73 -38.29 -27.34 19.50
CA ASN A 73 -38.12 -27.07 18.07
C ASN A 73 -37.83 -25.59 17.72
N ARG A 74 -37.67 -24.71 18.70
CA ARG A 74 -37.23 -23.32 18.46
C ARG A 74 -35.82 -23.28 17.87
N THR A 75 -35.59 -22.27 17.05
CA THR A 75 -34.25 -21.90 16.55
C THR A 75 -33.26 -21.73 17.69
N ARG A 76 -32.08 -22.35 17.58
CA ARG A 76 -30.96 -22.24 18.54
C ARG A 76 -29.78 -21.54 17.89
N TYR A 77 -28.95 -20.89 18.71
CA TYR A 77 -27.72 -20.18 18.29
C TYR A 77 -27.92 -18.97 17.37
N TYR A 78 -29.15 -18.45 17.27
CA TYR A 78 -29.44 -17.17 16.64
C TYR A 78 -29.98 -16.20 17.69
N SER A 79 -29.39 -15.00 17.78
CA SER A 79 -29.85 -13.95 18.67
C SER A 79 -29.57 -12.58 18.07
N VAL A 80 -30.56 -11.69 18.19
CA VAL A 80 -30.47 -10.28 17.83
C VAL A 80 -30.91 -9.51 19.07
N ASN A 81 -30.07 -8.58 19.53
CA ASN A 81 -30.39 -7.70 20.65
C ASN A 81 -30.66 -6.29 20.10
N ASP A 82 -31.93 -5.92 20.04
CA ASP A 82 -32.42 -4.61 19.59
C ASP A 82 -32.58 -3.60 20.74
N GLY A 83 -32.20 -3.99 21.97
CA GLY A 83 -32.39 -3.16 23.16
C GLY A 83 -33.84 -3.02 23.62
N GLY A 84 -34.77 -3.82 23.09
CA GLY A 84 -36.19 -3.82 23.46
C GLY A 84 -37.06 -2.86 22.65
N ALA A 85 -36.50 -2.22 21.61
CA ALA A 85 -37.25 -1.39 20.67
C ALA A 85 -37.26 -2.07 19.29
N ILE A 86 -38.45 -2.32 18.77
CA ILE A 86 -38.63 -2.92 17.44
C ILE A 86 -38.02 -1.98 16.39
N GLY A 87 -36.99 -2.44 15.69
CA GLY A 87 -36.42 -1.79 14.52
C GLY A 87 -36.84 -2.47 13.21
N GLY A 88 -36.23 -2.08 12.09
CA GLY A 88 -36.48 -2.70 10.79
C GLY A 88 -36.01 -4.15 10.71
N ASN A 89 -36.54 -4.89 9.73
CA ASN A 89 -36.31 -6.34 9.56
C ASN A 89 -36.84 -7.20 10.72
N PHE A 90 -37.74 -6.69 11.57
CA PHE A 90 -38.38 -7.46 12.65
C PHE A 90 -39.28 -8.57 12.09
N ASP A 91 -40.01 -8.28 11.01
CA ASP A 91 -40.87 -9.23 10.31
C ASP A 91 -40.11 -10.09 9.28
N ASN A 92 -38.77 -10.03 9.29
CA ASN A 92 -37.88 -10.67 8.31
C ASN A 92 -38.10 -10.16 6.87
N ASP A 93 -38.45 -8.89 6.72
CA ASP A 93 -38.75 -8.24 5.45
C ASP A 93 -37.53 -7.54 4.79
N GLY A 94 -36.36 -7.59 5.43
CA GLY A 94 -35.13 -6.96 4.93
C GLY A 94 -34.46 -7.71 3.76
N ALA A 95 -34.74 -8.99 3.58
CA ALA A 95 -34.25 -9.79 2.46
C ALA A 95 -35.23 -9.68 1.27
N THR A 96 -35.05 -8.65 0.45
CA THR A 96 -35.97 -8.34 -0.67
C THR A 96 -35.47 -8.82 -2.03
N GLY A 97 -34.17 -9.04 -2.19
CA GLY A 97 -33.60 -9.63 -3.39
C GLY A 97 -33.89 -11.13 -3.50
N LEU A 98 -33.92 -11.67 -4.73
CA LEU A 98 -34.13 -13.11 -4.92
C LEU A 98 -32.97 -13.88 -4.27
N ASN A 99 -33.28 -14.84 -3.39
CA ASN A 99 -32.28 -15.63 -2.63
C ASN A 99 -31.36 -14.80 -1.71
N ALA A 100 -31.79 -13.61 -1.28
CA ALA A 100 -31.00 -12.76 -0.39
C ALA A 100 -31.06 -13.21 1.09
N ILE A 101 -30.10 -12.74 1.89
CA ILE A 101 -30.06 -12.93 3.34
C ILE A 101 -29.91 -11.56 4.02
N ALA A 102 -30.83 -11.25 4.94
CA ALA A 102 -30.75 -10.06 5.79
C ALA A 102 -30.85 -10.46 7.27
N SER A 103 -29.75 -10.32 8.01
CA SER A 103 -29.63 -10.76 9.40
C SER A 103 -29.20 -9.60 10.30
N GLY A 104 -30.10 -9.15 11.16
CA GLY A 104 -29.89 -8.05 12.10
C GLY A 104 -30.98 -6.98 11.97
N VAL A 105 -31.06 -6.12 12.99
CA VAL A 105 -31.97 -4.96 12.98
C VAL A 105 -31.56 -4.00 11.86
N ASP A 106 -32.52 -3.53 11.07
CA ASP A 106 -32.32 -2.64 9.92
C ASP A 106 -31.42 -3.23 8.80
N ALA A 107 -31.07 -4.51 8.85
CA ALA A 107 -30.32 -5.16 7.77
C ALA A 107 -31.16 -5.24 6.50
N THR A 108 -30.61 -4.81 5.37
CA THR A 108 -31.32 -4.78 4.07
C THR A 108 -30.47 -5.43 2.98
N ALA A 109 -30.96 -6.53 2.39
CA ALA A 109 -30.34 -7.18 1.24
C ALA A 109 -31.32 -7.18 0.07
N SER A 110 -31.19 -6.18 -0.81
CA SER A 110 -32.10 -5.98 -1.95
C SER A 110 -31.52 -6.43 -3.29
N GLY A 111 -30.23 -6.73 -3.37
CA GLY A 111 -29.64 -7.39 -4.53
C GLY A 111 -29.96 -8.90 -4.57
N ASP A 112 -30.14 -9.45 -5.77
CA ASP A 112 -30.28 -10.91 -5.94
C ASP A 112 -29.03 -11.63 -5.41
N GLY A 113 -29.20 -12.67 -4.60
CA GLY A 113 -28.10 -13.41 -3.98
C GLY A 113 -27.28 -12.62 -2.95
N ALA A 114 -27.70 -11.40 -2.59
CA ALA A 114 -26.95 -10.53 -1.70
C ALA A 114 -27.09 -10.93 -0.22
N VAL A 115 -26.10 -10.57 0.58
CA VAL A 115 -26.05 -10.88 2.01
C VAL A 115 -25.74 -9.62 2.82
N ALA A 116 -26.63 -9.26 3.74
CA ALA A 116 -26.45 -8.18 4.70
C ALA A 116 -26.47 -8.74 6.12
N MET A 117 -25.34 -8.63 6.83
CA MET A 117 -25.16 -9.19 8.17
C MET A 117 -24.71 -8.10 9.15
N GLY A 118 -25.58 -7.72 10.08
CA GLY A 118 -25.29 -6.71 11.12
C GLY A 118 -26.33 -5.59 11.17
N PHE A 119 -26.30 -4.80 12.25
CA PHE A 119 -27.18 -3.65 12.43
C PHE A 119 -27.02 -2.63 11.29
N GLY A 120 -28.09 -2.34 10.54
CA GLY A 120 -28.05 -1.38 9.43
C GLY A 120 -27.14 -1.76 8.26
N ALA A 121 -26.72 -3.02 8.14
CA ALA A 121 -25.95 -3.48 6.98
C ALA A 121 -26.80 -3.42 5.71
N SER A 122 -26.23 -2.96 4.58
CA SER A 122 -26.95 -2.76 3.32
C SER A 122 -26.22 -3.37 2.12
N ALA A 123 -26.85 -4.34 1.46
CA ALA A 123 -26.33 -5.05 0.29
C ALA A 123 -27.31 -4.94 -0.90
N PRO A 124 -27.36 -3.79 -1.59
CA PRO A 124 -28.29 -3.54 -2.69
C PRO A 124 -27.84 -4.10 -4.05
N ILE A 125 -26.63 -4.65 -4.15
CA ILE A 125 -26.03 -5.08 -5.41
C ILE A 125 -26.10 -6.61 -5.50
N ARG A 126 -26.37 -7.15 -6.70
CA ARG A 126 -26.39 -8.60 -6.97
C ARG A 126 -25.08 -9.26 -6.51
N ASP A 127 -25.19 -10.42 -5.85
CA ASP A 127 -24.09 -11.24 -5.32
C ASP A 127 -23.13 -10.49 -4.37
N SER A 128 -23.59 -9.40 -3.73
CA SER A 128 -22.75 -8.61 -2.81
C SER A 128 -22.87 -9.05 -1.35
N LEU A 129 -21.86 -8.72 -0.53
CA LEU A 129 -21.84 -9.03 0.89
C LEU A 129 -21.49 -7.79 1.73
N ALA A 130 -22.46 -7.27 2.50
CA ALA A 130 -22.21 -6.31 3.57
C ALA A 130 -22.05 -7.03 4.90
N LEU A 131 -20.87 -6.94 5.51
CA LEU A 131 -20.54 -7.63 6.76
C LEU A 131 -20.17 -6.63 7.87
N GLY A 132 -20.95 -6.62 8.94
CA GLY A 132 -20.77 -5.76 10.10
C GLY A 132 -21.77 -4.61 10.17
N SER A 133 -21.87 -4.00 11.35
CA SER A 133 -22.79 -2.87 11.62
C SER A 133 -22.52 -1.68 10.68
N GLY A 134 -23.53 -1.19 9.99
CA GLY A 134 -23.43 -0.06 9.05
C GLY A 134 -22.59 -0.34 7.80
N SER A 135 -22.20 -1.59 7.52
CA SER A 135 -21.48 -1.90 6.29
C SER A 135 -22.40 -1.74 5.08
N VAL A 136 -21.92 -1.06 4.03
CA VAL A 136 -22.68 -0.78 2.81
C VAL A 136 -21.89 -1.23 1.59
N VAL A 137 -22.54 -1.97 0.68
CA VAL A 137 -22.03 -2.19 -0.67
C VAL A 137 -22.70 -1.18 -1.60
N ASP A 138 -21.99 -0.14 -1.99
CA ASP A 138 -22.51 0.93 -2.84
C ASP A 138 -21.88 0.97 -4.25
N ARG A 139 -20.89 0.11 -4.49
CA ARG A 139 -20.17 0.04 -5.75
C ARG A 139 -20.50 -1.24 -6.50
N ALA A 140 -21.20 -1.10 -7.63
CA ALA A 140 -21.29 -2.17 -8.62
C ALA A 140 -19.90 -2.38 -9.25
N LEU A 141 -19.46 -3.63 -9.34
CA LEU A 141 -18.16 -3.98 -9.92
C LEU A 141 -18.34 -4.35 -11.39
N ALA A 142 -17.73 -3.55 -12.28
CA ALA A 142 -17.54 -3.91 -13.68
C ALA A 142 -16.09 -4.39 -13.87
N PRO A 143 -15.85 -5.47 -14.64
CA PRO A 143 -14.50 -5.85 -15.03
C PRO A 143 -13.81 -4.69 -15.76
N ASP A 144 -12.59 -4.38 -15.35
CA ASP A 144 -11.79 -3.29 -15.90
C ASP A 144 -10.30 -3.64 -15.86
N SER A 145 -9.50 -2.99 -16.70
CA SER A 145 -8.06 -3.16 -16.71
C SER A 145 -7.39 -1.83 -17.04
N GLY A 146 -6.25 -1.57 -16.44
CA GLY A 146 -5.55 -0.32 -16.66
C GLY A 146 -4.28 -0.20 -15.84
N PHE A 147 -3.88 1.04 -15.63
CA PHE A 147 -2.64 1.37 -14.94
C PHE A 147 -2.91 2.36 -13.83
N ILE A 148 -2.30 2.12 -12.67
CA ILE A 148 -2.19 3.08 -11.58
C ILE A 148 -0.84 3.79 -11.73
N PRO A 149 -0.81 5.10 -11.96
CA PRO A 149 0.43 5.87 -11.97
C PRO A 149 1.12 5.83 -10.61
N ALA A 150 2.41 5.50 -10.59
CA ALA A 150 3.25 5.45 -9.40
C ALA A 150 4.56 6.24 -9.66
N GLY A 151 4.46 7.57 -9.66
CA GLY A 151 5.58 8.44 -10.05
C GLY A 151 5.96 8.23 -11.51
N SER A 152 7.20 7.77 -11.77
CA SER A 152 7.68 7.42 -13.12
C SER A 152 7.37 5.97 -13.53
N ALA A 153 6.82 5.17 -12.63
CA ALA A 153 6.42 3.79 -12.89
C ALA A 153 4.88 3.65 -13.00
N THR A 154 4.44 2.50 -13.50
CA THR A 154 3.01 2.14 -13.59
C THR A 154 2.76 0.78 -12.96
N ILE A 155 1.68 0.65 -12.20
CA ILE A 155 1.19 -0.62 -11.68
C ILE A 155 0.02 -1.06 -12.54
N GLU A 156 0.16 -2.17 -13.25
CA GLU A 156 -0.93 -2.76 -14.04
C GLU A 156 -1.94 -3.44 -13.10
N PHE A 157 -3.22 -3.24 -13.36
CA PHE A 157 -4.29 -4.04 -12.77
C PHE A 157 -5.19 -4.58 -13.88
N ASN A 158 -5.72 -5.78 -13.67
CA ASN A 158 -6.64 -6.42 -14.58
C ASN A 158 -7.66 -7.25 -13.78
N THR A 159 -8.92 -6.82 -13.79
CA THR A 159 -10.05 -7.57 -13.22
C THR A 159 -10.93 -8.22 -14.30
N THR A 160 -10.45 -8.25 -15.55
CA THR A 160 -11.09 -8.94 -16.69
C THR A 160 -10.61 -10.37 -16.88
N ASP A 161 -9.59 -10.80 -16.13
CA ASP A 161 -8.97 -12.12 -16.22
C ASP A 161 -9.85 -13.25 -15.65
N LYS A 162 -10.83 -12.90 -14.80
CA LYS A 162 -11.80 -13.81 -14.18
C LYS A 162 -13.19 -13.16 -14.07
N GLU A 163 -14.20 -13.97 -13.76
CA GLU A 163 -15.55 -13.47 -13.46
C GLU A 163 -15.55 -12.68 -12.15
N LEU A 164 -16.10 -11.47 -12.18
CA LEU A 164 -16.19 -10.57 -11.04
C LEU A 164 -17.59 -10.64 -10.43
N LEU A 165 -17.67 -11.09 -9.18
CA LEU A 165 -18.91 -11.09 -8.40
C LEU A 165 -19.08 -9.78 -7.63
N GLY A 166 -20.22 -9.62 -6.94
CA GLY A 166 -20.46 -8.47 -6.08
C GLY A 166 -19.36 -8.30 -5.02
N ALA A 167 -19.08 -7.06 -4.64
CA ALA A 167 -18.05 -6.78 -3.64
C ALA A 167 -18.46 -7.25 -2.24
N ILE A 168 -17.43 -7.57 -1.45
CA ILE A 168 -17.54 -7.68 0.00
C ILE A 168 -17.18 -6.32 0.60
N SER A 169 -18.10 -5.73 1.36
CA SER A 169 -17.87 -4.52 2.13
C SER A 169 -17.87 -4.82 3.63
N VAL A 170 -16.86 -4.33 4.33
CA VAL A 170 -16.72 -4.39 5.79
C VAL A 170 -16.82 -3.00 6.42
N GLY A 171 -17.35 -2.01 5.69
CA GLY A 171 -17.45 -0.62 6.12
C GLY A 171 -18.37 0.16 5.20
N ASP A 172 -18.22 1.47 5.18
CA ASP A 172 -18.95 2.37 4.30
C ASP A 172 -17.97 3.38 3.66
N ASN A 173 -18.49 4.46 3.08
CA ASN A 173 -17.67 5.47 2.41
C ASN A 173 -16.73 6.25 3.34
N ASP A 174 -17.10 6.38 4.61
CA ASP A 174 -16.40 7.19 5.61
C ASP A 174 -15.82 6.34 6.77
N SER A 175 -16.22 5.08 6.87
CA SER A 175 -15.86 4.17 7.96
C SER A 175 -15.23 2.88 7.44
N TYR A 176 -14.04 2.54 7.94
CA TYR A 176 -13.34 1.31 7.59
C TYR A 176 -13.17 0.37 8.78
N ARG A 177 -13.03 -0.91 8.49
CA ARG A 177 -12.61 -1.93 9.46
C ARG A 177 -11.25 -2.49 9.07
N GLN A 178 -10.41 -2.73 10.07
CA GLN A 178 -9.22 -3.54 9.87
C GLN A 178 -9.63 -5.00 9.69
N ILE A 179 -9.14 -5.64 8.63
CA ILE A 179 -9.25 -7.08 8.45
C ILE A 179 -7.99 -7.69 9.06
N THR A 180 -8.12 -8.32 10.23
CA THR A 180 -6.99 -8.90 10.97
C THR A 180 -6.96 -10.42 10.83
N ASN A 181 -5.80 -11.01 11.12
CA ASN A 181 -5.56 -12.46 10.98
C ASN A 181 -5.74 -12.99 9.55
N VAL A 182 -5.47 -12.14 8.55
CA VAL A 182 -5.38 -12.54 7.14
C VAL A 182 -4.05 -13.30 6.94
N ALA A 183 -4.13 -14.52 6.41
CA ALA A 183 -2.96 -15.29 6.02
C ALA A 183 -2.28 -14.65 4.79
N ASP A 184 -1.00 -14.93 4.59
CA ASP A 184 -0.26 -14.39 3.44
C ASP A 184 -0.83 -14.91 2.13
N GLY A 185 -1.06 -14.00 1.18
CA GLY A 185 -1.58 -14.34 -0.14
C GLY A 185 -0.56 -15.14 -0.94
N THR A 186 -1.01 -16.19 -1.62
CA THR A 186 -0.16 -17.06 -2.44
C THR A 186 -0.58 -17.09 -3.90
N GLU A 187 -1.83 -16.74 -4.19
CA GLU A 187 -2.36 -16.56 -5.54
C GLU A 187 -2.50 -15.07 -5.88
N ALA A 188 -2.70 -14.78 -7.17
CA ALA A 188 -2.77 -13.40 -7.67
C ALA A 188 -3.98 -12.61 -7.15
N GLN A 189 -5.04 -13.28 -6.70
CA GLN A 189 -6.27 -12.65 -6.20
C GLN A 189 -6.37 -12.63 -4.66
N ASP A 190 -5.37 -13.15 -3.96
CA ASP A 190 -5.35 -13.12 -2.50
C ASP A 190 -5.07 -11.71 -1.97
N ALA A 191 -5.55 -11.42 -0.76
CA ALA A 191 -5.17 -10.20 -0.06
C ALA A 191 -3.68 -10.25 0.32
N VAL A 192 -2.96 -9.17 -0.01
CA VAL A 192 -1.55 -9.00 0.40
C VAL A 192 -1.49 -8.56 1.87
N THR A 193 -0.70 -9.24 2.68
CA THR A 193 -0.49 -8.83 4.08
C THR A 193 0.62 -7.78 4.20
N VAL A 194 0.62 -7.05 5.32
CA VAL A 194 1.66 -6.06 5.63
C VAL A 194 3.07 -6.67 5.61
N ARG A 195 3.23 -7.95 5.99
CA ARG A 195 4.53 -8.63 5.98
C ARG A 195 5.03 -8.88 4.56
N GLN A 196 4.15 -9.26 3.64
CA GLN A 196 4.51 -9.44 2.23
C GLN A 196 4.91 -8.10 1.61
N LEU A 197 4.18 -7.03 1.91
CA LEU A 197 4.51 -5.68 1.46
C LEU A 197 5.87 -5.23 2.02
N GLN A 198 6.14 -5.43 3.31
CA GLN A 198 7.42 -5.11 3.93
C GLN A 198 8.58 -5.89 3.28
N GLY A 199 8.39 -7.18 3.00
CA GLY A 199 9.37 -7.98 2.29
C GLY A 199 9.63 -7.48 0.86
N ALA A 200 8.57 -7.13 0.12
CA ALA A 200 8.68 -6.59 -1.22
C ALA A 200 9.42 -5.24 -1.24
N VAL A 201 9.06 -4.32 -0.36
CA VAL A 201 9.71 -3.00 -0.24
C VAL A 201 11.15 -3.15 0.27
N GLY A 202 11.40 -4.00 1.25
CA GLY A 202 12.74 -4.26 1.78
C GLY A 202 13.70 -4.80 0.72
N SER A 203 13.22 -5.66 -0.19
CA SER A 203 14.05 -6.20 -1.27
C SER A 203 14.65 -5.12 -2.18
N VAL A 204 13.94 -4.01 -2.39
CA VAL A 204 14.40 -2.88 -3.23
C VAL A 204 15.52 -2.11 -2.55
N VAL A 205 15.45 -1.94 -1.23
CA VAL A 205 16.44 -1.19 -0.45
C VAL A 205 17.71 -2.02 -0.26
N GLU A 206 17.59 -3.33 -0.02
CA GLU A 206 18.71 -4.16 0.38
C GLU A 206 19.52 -4.72 -0.81
N THR A 207 18.89 -5.02 -1.95
CA THR A 207 19.59 -5.70 -3.06
C THR A 207 20.03 -4.76 -4.20
N GLY A 208 19.62 -3.49 -4.14
CA GLY A 208 19.80 -2.53 -5.22
C GLY A 208 19.02 -2.91 -6.48
N ILE A 209 18.91 -1.98 -7.43
CA ILE A 209 18.34 -2.25 -8.76
C ILE A 209 19.44 -2.79 -9.70
N LYS A 210 19.06 -3.41 -10.83
CA LYS A 210 19.97 -4.16 -11.73
C LYS A 210 21.32 -3.47 -12.03
N TYR A 211 21.33 -2.14 -12.14
CA TYR A 211 22.52 -1.35 -12.50
C TYR A 211 23.07 -0.49 -11.36
N TYR A 212 22.43 -0.45 -10.20
CA TYR A 212 22.86 0.32 -9.04
C TYR A 212 22.86 -0.56 -7.80
N ARG A 213 24.05 -0.88 -7.28
CA ARG A 213 24.23 -1.63 -6.03
C ARG A 213 25.14 -0.86 -5.09
N ALA A 214 24.71 -0.72 -3.85
CA ALA A 214 25.56 -0.30 -2.74
C ALA A 214 25.92 -1.54 -1.92
N ASN A 215 27.18 -1.65 -1.49
CA ASN A 215 27.64 -2.71 -0.60
C ASN A 215 28.55 -2.06 0.46
N SER A 216 27.94 -1.59 1.54
CA SER A 216 28.63 -0.94 2.66
C SER A 216 27.78 -1.03 3.92
N GLU A 217 28.44 -1.08 5.08
CA GLU A 217 27.84 -0.97 6.41
C GLU A 217 28.09 0.42 7.04
N ASP A 218 28.81 1.29 6.34
CA ASP A 218 29.18 2.63 6.79
C ASP A 218 28.00 3.63 6.65
N PRO A 219 28.07 4.81 7.30
CA PRO A 219 27.04 5.85 7.20
C PRO A 219 26.65 6.25 5.77
N ASP A 220 25.39 6.66 5.63
CA ASP A 220 24.80 7.13 4.37
C ASP A 220 25.47 8.42 3.85
N ALA A 221 25.28 8.67 2.56
CA ALA A 221 25.75 9.89 1.90
C ALA A 221 24.90 11.10 2.30
N ILE A 222 25.51 12.30 2.29
CA ILE A 222 24.85 13.57 2.60
C ILE A 222 24.98 14.49 1.38
N ALA A 223 23.86 14.77 0.71
CA ALA A 223 23.74 15.81 -0.32
C ALA A 223 23.12 17.06 0.33
N ALA A 224 23.95 17.95 0.89
CA ALA A 224 23.53 19.11 1.66
C ALA A 224 23.42 20.40 0.84
N GLY A 225 24.17 20.52 -0.26
CA GLY A 225 24.06 21.66 -1.18
C GLY A 225 22.78 21.59 -2.02
N ASP A 226 22.29 22.74 -2.48
CA ASP A 226 21.14 22.79 -3.38
C ASP A 226 21.46 22.09 -4.71
N ASP A 227 20.53 21.30 -5.24
CA ASP A 227 20.71 20.55 -6.50
C ASP A 227 21.99 19.67 -6.54
N SER A 228 22.42 19.12 -5.40
CA SER A 228 23.65 18.34 -5.28
C SER A 228 23.45 16.82 -5.40
N LEU A 229 24.54 16.09 -5.66
CA LEU A 229 24.58 14.62 -5.77
C LEU A 229 25.65 14.05 -4.83
N ALA A 230 25.27 13.11 -3.95
CA ALA A 230 26.18 12.37 -3.09
C ALA A 230 25.98 10.85 -3.27
N ILE A 231 27.03 10.12 -3.65
CA ILE A 231 26.98 8.67 -3.90
C ILE A 231 28.15 7.95 -3.20
N GLY A 232 27.82 7.07 -2.27
CA GLY A 232 28.78 6.22 -1.56
C GLY A 232 28.85 6.51 -0.06
N PRO A 233 29.36 5.57 0.76
CA PRO A 233 29.38 5.75 2.20
C PRO A 233 30.21 6.97 2.60
N ASN A 234 29.79 7.68 3.64
CA ASN A 234 30.46 8.87 4.17
C ASN A 234 30.65 10.03 3.16
N THR A 235 30.05 9.98 1.97
CA THR A 235 30.15 11.07 0.99
C THR A 235 29.43 12.29 1.52
N VAL A 236 30.05 13.47 1.45
CA VAL A 236 29.43 14.74 1.87
C VAL A 236 29.56 15.77 0.76
N THR A 237 28.43 16.16 0.17
CA THR A 237 28.36 17.18 -0.89
C THR A 237 27.66 18.41 -0.33
N ASN A 238 28.43 19.37 0.20
CA ASN A 238 27.89 20.60 0.78
C ASN A 238 27.78 21.76 -0.20
N GLY A 239 28.56 21.75 -1.29
CA GLY A 239 28.48 22.78 -2.32
C GLY A 239 27.25 22.61 -3.21
N ASP A 240 26.58 23.72 -3.51
CA ASP A 240 25.46 23.76 -4.45
C ASP A 240 25.90 23.24 -5.83
N ASN A 241 25.02 22.51 -6.52
CA ASN A 241 25.29 21.85 -7.80
C ASN A 241 26.51 20.89 -7.77
N GLY A 242 26.96 20.50 -6.58
CA GLY A 242 28.14 19.65 -6.41
C GLY A 242 27.89 18.17 -6.72
N ILE A 243 28.94 17.45 -7.08
CA ILE A 243 28.93 15.99 -7.29
C ILE A 243 30.01 15.35 -6.41
N GLY A 244 29.59 14.66 -5.35
CA GLY A 244 30.43 13.77 -4.54
C GLY A 244 30.17 12.30 -4.88
N MET A 245 31.21 11.54 -5.20
CA MET A 245 31.10 10.12 -5.51
C MET A 245 32.30 9.30 -5.01
N GLY A 246 32.07 8.33 -4.12
CA GLY A 246 33.10 7.44 -3.57
C GLY A 246 33.10 7.40 -2.03
N ASN A 247 33.80 6.46 -1.40
CA ASN A 247 33.88 6.43 0.06
C ASN A 247 34.55 7.71 0.59
N GLY A 248 33.85 8.49 1.41
CA GLY A 248 34.41 9.70 2.02
C GLY A 248 34.70 10.85 1.04
N ALA A 249 34.13 10.86 -0.17
CA ALA A 249 34.29 12.01 -1.08
C ALA A 249 33.63 13.27 -0.50
N ILE A 250 34.29 14.43 -0.62
CA ILE A 250 33.84 15.69 -0.03
C ILE A 250 33.82 16.81 -1.08
N VAL A 251 32.66 17.45 -1.22
CA VAL A 251 32.55 18.78 -1.86
C VAL A 251 32.26 19.79 -0.76
N GLY A 252 33.21 20.68 -0.50
CA GLY A 252 33.14 21.68 0.56
C GLY A 252 32.02 22.70 0.36
N GLN A 253 31.62 23.38 1.44
CA GLN A 253 30.54 24.38 1.40
C GLN A 253 30.89 25.58 0.51
N MET A 254 32.20 25.84 0.32
CA MET A 254 32.73 26.91 -0.52
C MET A 254 32.99 26.44 -1.97
N ALA A 255 32.54 25.22 -2.33
CA ALA A 255 32.76 24.59 -3.62
C ALA A 255 31.47 24.41 -4.45
N PRO A 256 30.71 25.47 -4.75
CA PRO A 256 29.60 25.35 -5.69
C PRO A 256 30.13 24.86 -7.05
N GLY A 257 29.40 23.94 -7.69
CA GLY A 257 29.81 23.28 -8.94
C GLY A 257 30.98 22.29 -8.80
N GLY A 258 31.47 22.04 -7.58
CA GLY A 258 32.61 21.15 -7.33
C GLY A 258 32.32 19.69 -7.65
N THR A 259 33.28 18.98 -8.22
CA THR A 259 33.18 17.55 -8.56
C THR A 259 34.28 16.75 -7.86
N ALA A 260 33.93 15.97 -6.84
CA ALA A 260 34.83 15.08 -6.11
C ALA A 260 34.47 13.61 -6.40
N ILE A 261 35.31 12.89 -7.13
CA ILE A 261 35.10 11.49 -7.52
C ILE A 261 36.30 10.64 -7.12
N GLY A 262 36.12 9.74 -6.15
CA GLY A 262 37.17 8.85 -5.63
C GLY A 262 37.07 8.62 -4.13
N ASN A 263 37.88 7.70 -3.61
CA ASN A 263 37.99 7.50 -2.16
C ASN A 263 38.68 8.71 -1.52
N ASN A 264 38.03 9.41 -0.60
CA ASN A 264 38.53 10.64 0.03
C ASN A 264 38.95 11.73 -0.99
N ALA A 265 38.31 11.81 -2.15
CA ALA A 265 38.50 12.92 -3.07
C ALA A 265 37.88 14.19 -2.47
N GLU A 266 38.52 15.35 -2.62
CA GLU A 266 38.08 16.59 -1.97
C GLU A 266 38.16 17.82 -2.88
N VAL A 267 37.08 18.59 -2.94
CA VAL A 267 37.04 19.91 -3.59
C VAL A 267 36.65 20.97 -2.57
N LEU A 268 37.45 22.03 -2.43
CA LEU A 268 37.26 23.05 -1.39
C LEU A 268 36.71 24.37 -1.92
N LEU A 269 36.98 24.72 -3.18
CA LEU A 269 36.57 25.97 -3.81
C LEU A 269 35.78 25.74 -5.10
N SER A 270 35.10 26.78 -5.57
CA SER A 270 34.12 26.73 -6.67
C SER A 270 34.68 26.14 -7.97
N ASP A 271 33.85 25.37 -8.67
CA ASP A 271 34.15 24.76 -9.98
C ASP A 271 35.41 23.88 -9.99
N GLY A 272 35.90 23.44 -8.82
CA GLY A 272 37.04 22.54 -8.72
C GLY A 272 36.67 21.11 -9.09
N ILE A 273 37.62 20.37 -9.66
CA ILE A 273 37.48 18.95 -9.99
C ILE A 273 38.59 18.19 -9.26
N ALA A 274 38.21 17.19 -8.46
CA ALA A 274 39.11 16.22 -7.85
C ALA A 274 38.69 14.81 -8.27
N PHE A 275 39.51 14.15 -9.08
CA PHE A 275 39.23 12.81 -9.59
C PHE A 275 40.37 11.85 -9.24
N GLY A 276 40.09 10.87 -8.38
CA GLY A 276 41.06 9.89 -7.90
C GLY A 276 41.04 9.77 -6.37
N THR A 277 41.61 8.67 -5.85
CA THR A 277 41.77 8.49 -4.40
C THR A 277 42.64 9.60 -3.83
N GLU A 278 42.17 10.29 -2.80
CA GLU A 278 42.90 11.41 -2.15
C GLU A 278 43.26 12.56 -3.12
N ALA A 279 42.59 12.67 -4.27
CA ALA A 279 42.74 13.83 -5.14
C ALA A 279 42.13 15.06 -4.46
N ARG A 280 42.79 16.22 -4.56
CA ARG A 280 42.40 17.43 -3.83
C ARG A 280 42.49 18.68 -4.69
N SER A 281 41.36 19.38 -4.85
CA SER A 281 41.30 20.70 -5.48
C SER A 281 41.02 21.76 -4.42
N GLU A 282 42.05 22.48 -4.03
CA GLU A 282 42.01 23.55 -3.00
C GLU A 282 41.75 24.93 -3.59
N ALA A 283 41.74 25.06 -4.92
CA ALA A 283 41.74 26.32 -5.64
C ALA A 283 40.48 26.50 -6.51
N GLN A 284 40.12 27.74 -6.84
CA GLN A 284 38.99 28.01 -7.73
C GLN A 284 39.31 27.47 -9.13
N GLN A 285 38.36 26.74 -9.74
CA GLN A 285 38.52 26.14 -11.08
C GLN A 285 39.75 25.22 -11.20
N GLY A 286 40.26 24.69 -10.08
CA GLY A 286 41.41 23.79 -10.06
C GLY A 286 41.04 22.37 -10.47
N ILE A 287 41.85 21.72 -11.31
CA ILE A 287 41.59 20.36 -11.81
C ILE A 287 42.68 19.39 -11.34
N ALA A 288 42.38 18.61 -10.31
CA ALA A 288 43.22 17.53 -9.78
C ALA A 288 42.77 16.17 -10.36
N LEU A 289 43.56 15.58 -11.25
CA LEU A 289 43.26 14.31 -11.91
C LEU A 289 44.35 13.27 -11.62
N GLY A 290 44.07 12.37 -10.69
CA GLY A 290 44.97 11.29 -10.29
C GLY A 290 45.00 11.10 -8.78
N ALA A 291 45.39 9.90 -8.34
CA ALA A 291 45.47 9.61 -6.91
C ALA A 291 46.52 10.49 -6.21
N GLY A 292 46.12 11.21 -5.15
CA GLY A 292 46.97 12.17 -4.45
C GLY A 292 47.35 13.42 -5.26
N ALA A 293 46.71 13.69 -6.41
CA ALA A 293 46.96 14.92 -7.16
C ALA A 293 46.39 16.12 -6.39
N THR A 294 47.14 17.21 -6.31
CA THR A 294 46.75 18.41 -5.55
C THR A 294 46.87 19.67 -6.39
N VAL A 295 45.79 20.43 -6.47
CA VAL A 295 45.78 21.79 -7.03
C VAL A 295 45.58 22.80 -5.92
N SER A 296 46.50 23.76 -5.79
CA SER A 296 46.51 24.80 -4.76
C SER A 296 46.52 26.23 -5.32
N HIS A 297 46.47 26.37 -6.65
CA HIS A 297 46.46 27.65 -7.36
C HIS A 297 45.30 27.70 -8.34
N ASP A 298 44.65 28.86 -8.44
CA ASP A 298 43.43 29.02 -9.26
C ASP A 298 43.69 28.63 -10.72
N GLN A 299 42.67 28.04 -11.35
CA GLN A 299 42.66 27.65 -12.78
C GLN A 299 43.79 26.69 -13.20
N SER A 300 44.53 26.14 -12.24
CA SER A 300 45.67 25.25 -12.49
C SER A 300 45.23 23.79 -12.58
N VAL A 301 46.07 22.96 -13.18
CA VAL A 301 45.79 21.54 -13.41
C VAL A 301 46.92 20.70 -12.83
N ALA A 302 46.59 19.73 -11.98
CA ALA A 302 47.49 18.65 -11.57
C ALA A 302 47.08 17.36 -12.29
N LEU A 303 47.92 16.86 -13.19
CA LEU A 303 47.61 15.73 -14.06
C LEU A 303 48.54 14.54 -13.80
N GLY A 304 47.99 13.51 -13.16
CA GLY A 304 48.67 12.27 -12.78
C GLY A 304 48.82 12.15 -11.27
N SER A 305 49.04 10.92 -10.80
CA SER A 305 49.14 10.64 -9.36
C SER A 305 50.24 11.46 -8.68
N ASN A 306 49.95 12.02 -7.50
CA ASN A 306 50.87 12.86 -6.73
C ASN A 306 51.41 14.08 -7.49
N SER A 307 50.74 14.53 -8.55
CA SER A 307 51.10 15.79 -9.20
C SER A 307 50.65 16.96 -8.32
N VAL A 308 51.50 17.97 -8.19
CA VAL A 308 51.22 19.13 -7.34
C VAL A 308 51.45 20.39 -8.16
N THR A 309 50.48 21.30 -8.19
CA THR A 309 50.66 22.61 -8.84
C THR A 309 51.52 23.52 -7.98
N GLU A 310 52.36 24.32 -8.64
CA GLU A 310 53.09 25.43 -8.04
C GLU A 310 52.63 26.76 -8.63
N GLU A 311 53.06 27.88 -8.04
CA GLU A 311 52.76 29.21 -8.56
C GLU A 311 53.33 29.36 -9.98
N ALA A 312 52.55 29.94 -10.89
CA ALA A 312 52.98 30.13 -12.27
C ALA A 312 54.10 31.18 -12.34
N VAL A 313 55.25 30.81 -12.92
CA VAL A 313 56.42 31.69 -13.01
C VAL A 313 56.47 32.39 -14.37
N ALA A 314 56.37 33.72 -14.37
CA ALA A 314 56.55 34.55 -15.56
C ALA A 314 58.02 34.58 -16.01
N THR A 315 58.29 34.11 -17.24
CA THR A 315 59.62 34.19 -17.87
C THR A 315 59.55 35.09 -19.09
N THR A 316 60.12 36.30 -19.01
CA THR A 316 60.01 37.32 -20.07
C THR A 316 61.08 37.20 -21.16
N GLY A 317 62.17 36.50 -20.86
CA GLY A 317 63.29 36.35 -21.77
C GLY A 317 64.52 35.72 -21.10
N ILE A 318 65.62 35.70 -21.85
CA ILE A 318 66.92 35.20 -21.41
C ILE A 318 68.05 36.04 -22.03
N THR A 319 69.16 36.18 -21.30
CA THR A 319 70.39 36.76 -21.85
C THR A 319 71.40 35.64 -22.10
N ILE A 320 71.81 35.46 -23.35
CA ILE A 320 72.80 34.45 -23.76
C ILE A 320 73.97 35.20 -24.39
N ALA A 321 75.18 35.00 -23.86
CA ALA A 321 76.42 35.61 -24.35
C ALA A 321 76.39 37.16 -24.50
N GLY A 322 75.49 37.84 -23.79
CA GLY A 322 75.33 39.30 -23.83
C GLY A 322 74.16 39.78 -24.69
N ASP A 323 73.56 38.92 -25.50
CA ASP A 323 72.37 39.24 -26.30
C ASP A 323 71.10 38.89 -25.53
N SER A 324 70.13 39.81 -25.52
CA SER A 324 68.82 39.61 -24.88
C SER A 324 67.80 39.07 -25.87
N TYR A 325 67.15 37.96 -25.51
CA TYR A 325 66.08 37.33 -26.27
C TYR A 325 64.79 37.41 -25.45
N THR A 326 63.72 37.92 -26.03
CA THR A 326 62.40 38.00 -25.40
C THR A 326 61.55 36.78 -25.77
N PHE A 327 60.70 36.32 -24.86
CA PHE A 327 59.79 35.20 -25.11
C PHE A 327 58.36 35.68 -25.38
N ALA A 328 57.56 34.81 -26.02
CA ALA A 328 56.10 34.94 -26.08
C ALA A 328 55.46 34.25 -24.87
N GLY A 329 54.21 34.61 -24.53
CA GLY A 329 53.46 33.96 -23.44
C GLY A 329 53.98 34.27 -22.03
N THR A 330 54.44 35.50 -21.78
CA THR A 330 55.21 35.87 -20.59
C THR A 330 54.38 36.16 -19.33
N THR A 331 53.06 36.00 -19.39
CA THR A 331 52.12 36.31 -18.30
C THR A 331 51.19 35.11 -18.08
N PRO A 332 51.69 33.97 -17.55
CA PRO A 332 50.85 32.82 -17.28
C PRO A 332 49.93 33.13 -16.09
N ASP A 333 48.62 32.88 -16.26
CA ASP A 333 47.63 33.01 -15.19
C ASP A 333 47.62 31.76 -14.27
N SER A 334 48.03 30.60 -14.80
CA SER A 334 47.99 29.31 -14.12
C SER A 334 49.05 28.34 -14.68
N THR A 335 49.16 27.15 -14.09
CA THR A 335 50.09 26.11 -14.54
C THR A 335 49.41 24.75 -14.73
N ILE A 336 50.02 23.91 -15.57
CA ILE A 336 49.72 22.48 -15.65
C ILE A 336 50.93 21.73 -15.09
N SER A 337 50.75 21.13 -13.92
CA SER A 337 51.74 20.23 -13.33
C SER A 337 51.45 18.79 -13.72
N ILE A 338 52.48 18.10 -14.22
CA ILE A 338 52.43 16.65 -14.52
C ILE A 338 53.24 15.83 -13.50
N GLY A 339 53.66 16.41 -12.39
CA GLY A 339 54.48 15.75 -11.39
C GLY A 339 54.65 16.57 -10.11
N SER A 340 55.67 16.25 -9.34
CA SER A 340 56.11 17.03 -8.20
C SER A 340 57.63 17.10 -8.21
N GLU A 341 58.23 17.93 -7.36
CA GLU A 341 59.67 17.92 -7.13
C GLU A 341 60.15 16.49 -6.82
N GLY A 342 61.14 16.01 -7.60
CA GLY A 342 61.71 14.66 -7.49
C GLY A 342 60.86 13.53 -8.08
N ASN A 343 59.64 13.82 -8.54
CA ASN A 343 58.73 12.88 -9.19
C ASN A 343 58.21 13.44 -10.51
N GLU A 344 59.11 14.01 -11.31
CA GLU A 344 58.77 14.59 -12.61
C GLU A 344 58.34 13.50 -13.60
N ARG A 345 57.49 13.88 -14.55
CA ARG A 345 57.09 13.01 -15.66
C ARG A 345 57.66 13.49 -16.97
N THR A 346 57.98 12.53 -17.83
CA THR A 346 58.23 12.83 -19.23
C THR A 346 56.91 13.11 -19.94
N LEU A 347 56.90 14.11 -20.82
CA LEU A 347 55.83 14.29 -21.80
C LEU A 347 56.31 13.72 -23.13
N THR A 348 55.67 12.64 -23.57
CA THR A 348 56.09 11.87 -24.76
C THR A 348 55.11 12.05 -25.91
N ASN A 349 55.55 11.74 -27.13
CA ASN A 349 54.77 11.92 -28.36
C ASN A 349 54.38 13.37 -28.67
N VAL A 350 55.24 14.31 -28.29
CA VAL A 350 55.10 15.74 -28.62
C VAL A 350 55.60 15.97 -30.04
N ALA A 351 54.71 16.41 -30.94
CA ALA A 351 55.08 16.83 -32.29
C ALA A 351 55.98 18.07 -32.26
N ALA A 352 56.72 18.33 -33.35
CA ALA A 352 57.60 19.49 -33.42
C ALA A 352 56.78 20.80 -33.37
N GLY A 353 57.11 21.68 -32.42
CA GLY A 353 56.48 22.99 -32.27
C GLY A 353 57.00 24.01 -33.28
N ARG A 354 56.27 25.10 -33.50
CA ARG A 354 56.75 26.22 -34.32
C ARG A 354 57.96 26.89 -33.66
N VAL A 355 58.98 27.22 -34.46
CA VAL A 355 60.16 27.98 -34.02
C VAL A 355 60.09 29.39 -34.62
N SER A 356 59.55 30.33 -33.84
CA SER A 356 59.33 31.73 -34.21
C SER A 356 59.18 32.61 -32.98
N GLU A 357 59.40 33.92 -33.09
CA GLU A 357 59.32 34.90 -31.98
C GLU A 357 57.97 34.90 -31.24
N THR A 358 56.88 34.51 -31.90
CA THR A 358 55.52 34.51 -31.32
C THR A 358 55.03 33.12 -30.90
N SER A 359 55.89 32.10 -30.91
CA SER A 359 55.47 30.71 -30.64
C SER A 359 55.23 30.46 -29.15
N THR A 360 54.16 29.75 -28.84
CA THR A 360 53.85 29.21 -27.50
C THR A 360 53.72 27.68 -27.53
N ASP A 361 54.30 27.05 -28.55
CA ASP A 361 54.25 25.60 -28.72
C ASP A 361 55.33 24.92 -27.86
N ALA A 362 55.03 23.74 -27.32
CA ALA A 362 56.04 22.91 -26.69
C ALA A 362 57.10 22.46 -27.73
N ILE A 363 58.36 22.41 -27.31
CA ILE A 363 59.49 21.96 -28.13
C ILE A 363 59.81 20.51 -27.78
N ASN A 364 60.07 19.68 -28.78
CA ASN A 364 60.48 18.29 -28.56
C ASN A 364 62.01 18.10 -28.70
N GLY A 365 62.48 16.89 -28.37
CA GLY A 365 63.91 16.57 -28.39
C GLY A 365 64.57 16.63 -29.78
N SER A 366 63.83 16.42 -30.88
CA SER A 366 64.43 16.46 -32.22
C SER A 366 64.73 17.89 -32.68
N GLN A 367 63.96 18.88 -32.21
CA GLN A 367 64.22 20.29 -32.49
C GLN A 367 65.46 20.79 -31.75
N LEU A 368 65.62 20.41 -30.49
CA LEU A 368 66.82 20.73 -29.71
C LEU A 368 68.06 20.00 -30.21
N PHE A 369 67.91 18.79 -30.75
CA PHE A 369 69.02 18.06 -31.36
C PHE A 369 69.51 18.71 -32.67
N ALA A 370 68.63 19.44 -33.38
CA ALA A 370 68.95 20.08 -34.65
C ALA A 370 69.65 21.45 -34.51
N SER A 371 69.74 22.00 -33.29
CA SER A 371 70.27 23.36 -33.02
C SER A 371 71.76 23.42 -32.78
#